data_AF-A0A1C5FZ50-F1
#
_entry.id   AF-A0A1C5FZ50-F1
#
_cell.length_a   1.000
_cell.length_b   1.000
_cell.length_c   1.000
_cell.angle_alpha   90.00
_cell.angle_beta   90.00
_cell.angle_gamma   90.00
#
_symmetry.space_group_name_H-M   'P 1'
#
loop_
_entity.id
_entity.type
_entity.pdbx_description
1 polymer ?
#
loop_
_entity_poly.entity_id
_entity_poly.type
_entity_poly.pdbx_seq_one_letter_code
_entity_poly.pdbx_strand_id
1 'polypeptide(L)'
;AEHLVLASRSGPDAPGAAELSAELEAAGVRVTVAACDVGDRADLARLLDAVPGDCPLTAVVHTAAVLDDAVVERLTPGQIDRVLRAKADGAWHLHELTRDSDLDAFVLFSSVAGTLGASGQGNYAPGNAYLDALAEQRHALGLPATSVAWSIWDERGMATEDGIGTLARRHGLLVMAPDLAATALTVVAGEPEPTVMVADVEWDRFHVAYTATRPSPFLADLPEVRRLTTVTPADESAPRAATGSGDLVARLTALGGHAEQRAVLLTAVREQVAVVLGHTGPDAVDPGTAYRDLGFDSVTAVELRNRLNSVTGLRLPPTIVFDHPNARALAAHLHSEILGGAPAPDTLPTPPAAPTTAAEEAEDPIVIVGMSCRFPGDVRSPGDLWQLLKTGGDAITPFPEDRGWDLDALHAPGSDRTGTSYTREGGFLSDAADFDAGFFGISPREALAMDPQQRLLLETSWEALEGAGIDPTALRGTRAAVFTGTNGGDYLAMGHDVPEEAVGYAATGNIGSVLSGRVSYALGIEGPAVTVDTACSSSL
;
A
#
# COMPACT_ATOMS: atom_id res chain seq x y z
N ALA A 1 35.15 -24.49 -6.29
CA ALA A 1 35.02 -25.57 -5.30
C ALA A 1 35.25 -26.90 -6.01
N GLU A 2 35.87 -27.89 -5.36
CA GLU A 2 36.06 -29.24 -5.93
C GLU A 2 34.79 -30.11 -5.80
N HIS A 3 34.00 -29.89 -4.74
CA HIS A 3 32.72 -30.53 -4.48
C HIS A 3 31.71 -29.52 -3.94
N LEU A 4 30.49 -29.51 -4.47
CA LEU A 4 29.35 -28.74 -3.98
C LEU A 4 28.22 -29.66 -3.51
N VAL A 5 27.73 -29.42 -2.30
CA VAL A 5 26.52 -30.05 -1.76
C VAL A 5 25.39 -29.03 -1.82
N LEU A 6 24.38 -29.28 -2.66
CA LEU A 6 23.20 -28.45 -2.83
C LEU A 6 22.04 -29.10 -2.06
N ALA A 7 21.59 -28.44 -1.00
CA ALA A 7 20.57 -28.96 -0.09
C ALA A 7 19.27 -28.16 -0.21
N SER A 8 18.14 -28.86 -0.37
CA SER A 8 16.81 -28.26 -0.28
C SER A 8 15.80 -29.33 0.14
N ARG A 9 14.60 -28.94 0.57
CA ARG A 9 13.55 -29.92 0.96
C ARG A 9 13.16 -30.86 -0.19
N SER A 10 13.22 -30.37 -1.43
CA SER A 10 12.88 -31.15 -2.62
C SER A 10 14.08 -31.93 -3.17
N GLY A 11 15.30 -31.63 -2.74
CA GLY A 11 16.51 -32.33 -3.17
C GLY A 11 16.61 -32.43 -4.70
N PRO A 12 16.91 -33.63 -5.26
CA PRO A 12 16.96 -33.86 -6.70
C PRO A 12 15.67 -33.52 -7.46
N ASP A 13 14.52 -33.51 -6.79
CA ASP A 13 13.22 -33.19 -7.38
C ASP A 13 12.94 -31.68 -7.42
N ALA A 14 13.88 -30.83 -6.97
CA ALA A 14 13.74 -29.39 -7.06
C ALA A 14 13.76 -28.92 -8.53
N PRO A 15 12.88 -27.97 -8.92
CA PRO A 15 12.87 -27.43 -10.28
C PRO A 15 14.24 -26.87 -10.69
N GLY A 16 14.76 -27.31 -11.84
CA GLY A 16 16.06 -26.86 -12.35
C GLY A 16 17.29 -27.57 -11.74
N ALA A 17 17.11 -28.49 -10.78
CA ALA A 17 18.25 -29.14 -10.11
C ALA A 17 19.10 -30.02 -11.03
N ALA A 18 18.45 -30.72 -11.98
CA ALA A 18 19.13 -31.57 -12.94
C ALA A 18 19.98 -30.73 -13.92
N GLU A 19 19.40 -29.64 -14.45
CA GLU A 19 20.10 -28.72 -15.35
C GLU A 19 21.29 -28.04 -14.66
N LEU A 20 21.08 -27.53 -13.43
CA LEU A 20 22.14 -26.90 -12.65
C LEU A 20 23.27 -27.87 -12.31
N SER A 21 22.93 -29.10 -11.93
CA SER A 21 23.94 -30.13 -11.64
C SER A 21 24.78 -30.44 -12.86
N ALA A 22 24.16 -30.60 -14.03
CA ALA A 22 24.85 -30.86 -15.28
C ALA A 22 25.78 -29.68 -15.69
N GLU A 23 25.34 -28.44 -15.49
CA GLU A 23 26.15 -27.24 -15.77
C GLU A 23 27.40 -27.17 -14.87
N LEU A 24 27.23 -27.41 -13.57
CA LEU A 24 28.33 -27.42 -12.60
C LEU A 24 29.31 -28.58 -12.82
N GLU A 25 28.80 -29.76 -13.14
CA GLU A 25 29.62 -30.93 -13.50
C GLU A 25 30.40 -30.70 -14.80
N ALA A 26 29.80 -30.04 -15.79
CA ALA A 26 30.49 -29.64 -17.01
C ALA A 26 31.61 -28.62 -16.74
N ALA A 27 31.48 -27.81 -15.69
CA ALA A 27 32.53 -26.92 -15.19
C ALA A 27 33.61 -27.66 -14.36
N GLY A 28 33.49 -28.98 -14.19
CA GLY A 28 34.46 -29.82 -13.49
C GLY A 28 34.25 -29.94 -11.98
N VAL A 29 33.09 -29.53 -11.47
CA VAL A 29 32.75 -29.60 -10.04
C VAL A 29 32.00 -30.89 -9.74
N ARG A 30 32.38 -31.61 -8.68
CA ARG A 30 31.57 -32.73 -8.17
C ARG A 30 30.30 -32.14 -7.53
N VAL A 31 29.12 -32.64 -7.86
CA VAL A 31 27.85 -32.13 -7.31
C VAL A 31 27.14 -33.22 -6.51
N THR A 32 26.55 -32.85 -5.38
CA THR A 32 25.61 -33.69 -4.64
C THR A 32 24.36 -32.88 -4.36
N VAL A 33 23.23 -33.30 -4.93
CA VAL A 33 21.93 -32.71 -4.61
C VAL A 33 21.25 -33.57 -3.57
N ALA A 34 20.94 -33.00 -2.41
CA ALA A 34 20.38 -33.73 -1.27
C ALA A 34 19.03 -33.13 -0.83
N ALA A 35 18.08 -34.01 -0.54
CA ALA A 35 16.86 -33.65 0.16
C ALA A 35 17.18 -33.42 1.65
N CYS A 36 17.03 -32.19 2.13
CA CYS A 36 17.31 -31.81 3.51
C CYS A 36 16.48 -30.59 3.93
N ASP A 37 15.78 -30.67 5.07
CA ASP A 37 15.24 -29.51 5.78
C ASP A 37 16.27 -29.02 6.81
N VAL A 38 16.90 -27.87 6.54
CA VAL A 38 17.84 -27.24 7.48
C VAL A 38 17.21 -26.85 8.81
N GLY A 39 15.88 -26.65 8.84
CA GLY A 39 15.12 -26.44 10.08
C GLY A 39 14.96 -27.71 10.91
N ASP A 40 15.30 -28.89 10.40
CA ASP A 40 15.40 -30.14 11.15
C ASP A 40 16.86 -30.47 11.43
N ARG A 41 17.25 -30.34 12.70
CA ARG A 41 18.61 -30.58 13.16
C ARG A 41 19.11 -32.00 12.85
N ALA A 42 18.25 -33.01 12.97
CA ALA A 42 18.64 -34.40 12.74
C ALA A 42 18.83 -34.67 11.23
N ASP A 43 18.00 -34.03 10.40
CA ASP A 43 18.14 -34.13 8.95
C ASP A 43 19.44 -33.49 8.46
N LEU A 44 19.76 -32.30 8.95
CA LEU A 44 21.01 -31.61 8.66
C LEU A 44 22.24 -32.38 9.17
N ALA A 45 22.17 -32.98 10.36
CA ALA A 45 23.26 -33.81 10.88
C ALA A 45 23.57 -35.00 9.95
N ARG A 46 22.54 -35.70 9.46
CA ARG A 46 22.71 -36.81 8.51
C ARG A 46 23.34 -36.37 7.19
N LEU A 47 22.99 -35.18 6.70
CA LEU A 47 23.60 -34.61 5.50
C LEU A 47 25.10 -34.33 5.70
N LEU A 48 25.46 -33.72 6.84
CA LEU A 48 26.85 -33.39 7.16
C LEU A 48 27.70 -34.66 7.38
N ASP A 49 27.14 -35.69 8.02
CA ASP A 49 27.80 -36.99 8.21
C ASP A 49 28.03 -37.74 6.88
N ALA A 50 27.27 -37.41 5.83
CA ALA A 50 27.40 -38.01 4.50
C ALA A 50 28.47 -37.31 3.63
N VAL A 51 29.07 -36.20 4.10
CA VAL A 51 30.14 -35.51 3.38
C VAL A 51 31.38 -36.42 3.30
N PRO A 52 31.93 -36.68 2.11
CA PRO A 52 33.06 -37.59 1.95
C PRO A 52 34.33 -37.10 2.67
N GLY A 53 35.04 -38.01 3.35
CA GLY A 53 36.27 -37.65 4.07
C GLY A 53 37.44 -37.24 3.16
N ASP A 54 37.40 -37.55 1.86
CA ASP A 54 38.36 -37.09 0.85
C ASP A 54 38.08 -35.66 0.36
N CYS A 55 36.89 -35.12 0.63
CA CYS A 55 36.50 -33.74 0.35
C CYS A 55 35.81 -33.15 1.59
N PRO A 56 36.56 -32.82 2.66
CA PRO A 56 35.97 -32.32 3.90
C PRO A 56 35.22 -31.00 3.67
N LEU A 57 34.23 -30.73 4.52
CA LEU A 57 33.48 -29.48 4.49
C LEU A 57 34.40 -28.31 4.86
N THR A 58 34.63 -27.40 3.92
CA THR A 58 35.45 -26.20 4.13
C THR A 58 34.65 -24.90 4.13
N ALA A 59 33.42 -24.89 3.60
CA ALA A 59 32.60 -23.70 3.57
C ALA A 59 31.11 -24.02 3.73
N VAL A 60 30.38 -23.13 4.38
CA VAL A 60 28.93 -23.15 4.50
C VAL A 60 28.37 -21.87 3.89
N VAL A 61 27.35 -22.00 3.03
CA VAL A 61 26.59 -20.87 2.48
C VAL A 61 25.11 -21.10 2.75
N HIS A 62 24.55 -20.35 3.69
CA HIS A 62 23.14 -20.47 4.08
C HIS A 62 22.28 -19.51 3.27
N THR A 63 21.56 -20.04 2.28
CA THR A 63 20.66 -19.29 1.39
C THR A 63 19.19 -19.61 1.63
N ALA A 64 18.86 -20.47 2.61
CA ALA A 64 17.49 -20.93 2.83
C ALA A 64 16.61 -19.79 3.34
N ALA A 65 15.45 -19.63 2.70
CA ALA A 65 14.47 -18.63 3.06
C ALA A 65 13.08 -19.04 2.55
N VAL A 66 12.06 -18.55 3.25
CA VAL A 66 10.66 -18.63 2.86
C VAL A 66 10.05 -17.25 3.14
N LEU A 67 9.22 -16.74 2.24
CA LEU A 67 8.41 -15.55 2.46
C LEU A 67 6.98 -15.97 2.80
N ASP A 68 6.36 -15.24 3.72
CA ASP A 68 4.98 -15.45 4.18
C ASP A 68 4.49 -14.13 4.78
N ASP A 69 4.47 -13.10 3.94
CA ASP A 69 4.37 -11.70 4.35
C ASP A 69 2.97 -11.36 4.89
N ALA A 70 2.93 -10.64 6.01
CA ALA A 70 1.71 -10.07 6.56
C ALA A 70 2.03 -8.88 7.48
N VAL A 71 1.07 -7.96 7.60
CA VAL A 71 1.14 -6.91 8.62
C VAL A 71 1.16 -7.53 10.02
N VAL A 72 1.85 -6.88 10.96
CA VAL A 72 2.06 -7.42 12.32
C VAL A 72 0.75 -7.81 13.02
N GLU A 73 -0.32 -7.05 12.79
CA GLU A 73 -1.65 -7.30 13.37
C GLU A 73 -2.33 -8.57 12.85
N ARG A 74 -1.88 -9.10 11.70
CA ARG A 74 -2.43 -10.30 11.04
C ARG A 74 -1.45 -11.47 11.04
N LEU A 75 -0.21 -11.27 11.48
CA LEU A 75 0.77 -12.34 11.55
C LEU A 75 0.33 -13.41 12.55
N THR A 76 0.24 -14.65 12.08
CA THR A 76 -0.04 -15.79 12.94
C THR A 76 1.26 -16.40 13.49
N PRO A 77 1.22 -17.07 14.66
CA PRO A 77 2.38 -17.80 15.18
C PRO A 77 2.94 -18.82 14.18
N GLY A 78 2.07 -19.48 13.40
CA GLY A 78 2.49 -20.46 12.39
C GLY A 78 3.26 -19.84 11.22
N GLN A 79 2.91 -18.61 10.80
CA GLN A 79 3.65 -17.89 9.76
C GLN A 79 5.01 -17.41 10.28
N ILE A 80 5.09 -16.99 11.54
CA ILE A 80 6.35 -16.61 12.18
C ILE A 80 7.27 -17.83 12.27
N ASP A 81 6.78 -18.94 12.82
CA ASP A 81 7.53 -20.20 12.97
C ASP A 81 8.06 -20.69 11.61
N ARG A 82 7.22 -20.71 10.58
CA ARG A 82 7.61 -21.16 9.23
C ARG A 82 8.78 -20.37 8.66
N VAL A 83 8.74 -19.03 8.75
CA VAL A 83 9.77 -18.15 8.17
C VAL A 83 11.05 -18.19 8.99
N LEU A 84 10.94 -18.16 10.32
CA LEU A 84 12.11 -18.22 11.21
C LEU A 84 12.80 -19.58 11.17
N ARG A 85 12.04 -20.67 11.05
CA ARG A 85 12.59 -22.04 10.98
C ARG A 85 13.60 -22.20 9.84
N ALA A 86 13.26 -21.70 8.65
CA ALA A 86 14.14 -21.80 7.49
C ALA A 86 15.41 -20.94 7.64
N LYS A 87 15.28 -19.74 8.22
CA LYS A 87 16.40 -18.79 8.38
C LYS A 87 17.16 -18.98 9.68
N ALA A 88 16.54 -18.65 10.81
CA ALA A 88 17.17 -18.58 12.13
C ALA A 88 17.54 -19.97 12.66
N ASP A 89 16.57 -20.90 12.71
CA ASP A 89 16.84 -22.24 13.25
C ASP A 89 17.83 -22.98 12.35
N GLY A 90 17.67 -22.90 11.03
CA GLY A 90 18.62 -23.47 10.07
C GLY A 90 20.05 -22.97 10.25
N ALA A 91 20.23 -21.66 10.42
CA ALA A 91 21.55 -21.08 10.68
C ALA A 91 22.12 -21.48 12.04
N TRP A 92 21.28 -21.59 13.06
CA TRP A 92 21.68 -22.06 14.39
C TRP A 92 22.14 -23.52 14.36
N HIS A 93 21.39 -24.40 13.68
CA HIS A 93 21.77 -25.80 13.52
C HIS A 93 23.10 -25.94 12.78
N LEU A 94 23.30 -25.18 11.69
CA LEU A 94 24.58 -25.13 10.99
C LEU A 94 25.70 -24.67 11.92
N HIS A 95 25.48 -23.60 12.70
CA HIS A 95 26.47 -23.12 13.66
C HIS A 95 26.88 -24.20 14.68
N GLU A 96 25.93 -24.91 15.28
CA GLU A 96 26.22 -25.96 16.26
C GLU A 96 26.92 -27.16 15.64
N LEU A 97 26.43 -27.64 14.50
CA LEU A 97 26.90 -28.87 13.87
C LEU A 97 28.27 -28.71 13.21
N THR A 98 28.62 -27.51 12.77
CA THR A 98 29.92 -27.22 12.13
C THR A 98 30.84 -26.40 13.04
N ARG A 99 30.58 -26.34 14.35
CA ARG A 99 31.34 -25.52 15.30
C ARG A 99 32.82 -25.91 15.36
N ASP A 100 33.08 -27.21 15.35
CA ASP A 100 34.41 -27.79 15.47
C ASP A 100 35.00 -28.17 14.10
N SER A 101 34.31 -27.82 13.01
CA SER A 101 34.80 -27.98 11.64
C SER A 101 35.80 -26.87 11.30
N ASP A 102 36.86 -27.22 10.57
CA ASP A 102 37.86 -26.28 10.07
C ASP A 102 37.34 -25.57 8.81
N LEU A 103 36.36 -24.68 9.01
CA LEU A 103 35.76 -23.91 7.92
C LEU A 103 36.64 -22.71 7.57
N ASP A 104 36.80 -22.47 6.27
CA ASP A 104 37.36 -21.23 5.73
C ASP A 104 36.30 -20.13 5.65
N ALA A 105 35.03 -20.49 5.45
CA ALA A 105 33.94 -19.54 5.27
C ALA A 105 32.60 -20.04 5.85
N PHE A 106 31.83 -19.11 6.42
CA PHE A 106 30.46 -19.34 6.87
C PHE A 106 29.60 -18.14 6.48
N VAL A 107 28.99 -18.21 5.30
CA VAL A 107 28.28 -17.09 4.69
C VAL A 107 26.79 -17.21 4.96
N LEU A 108 26.18 -16.15 5.49
CA LEU A 108 24.75 -16.06 5.75
C LEU A 108 24.11 -15.06 4.78
N PHE A 109 23.11 -15.50 4.01
CA PHE A 109 22.34 -14.61 3.15
C PHE A 109 21.24 -13.95 3.96
N SER A 110 21.53 -12.75 4.46
CA SER A 110 20.59 -11.86 5.13
C SER A 110 19.90 -10.93 4.12
N SER A 111 19.14 -9.96 4.61
CA SER A 111 18.40 -9.00 3.79
C SER A 111 18.43 -7.62 4.41
N VAL A 112 18.38 -6.59 3.56
CA VAL A 112 18.15 -5.19 3.98
C VAL A 112 16.95 -5.03 4.90
N ALA A 113 15.95 -5.93 4.83
CA ALA A 113 14.81 -5.95 5.73
C ALA A 113 15.22 -6.18 7.20
N GLY A 114 16.29 -6.91 7.48
CA GLY A 114 16.83 -7.09 8.83
C GLY A 114 17.47 -5.83 9.40
N THR A 115 18.04 -4.99 8.52
CA THR A 115 18.74 -3.75 8.90
C THR A 115 17.80 -2.55 8.97
N LEU A 116 16.99 -2.36 7.93
CA LEU A 116 16.14 -1.17 7.73
C LEU A 116 14.67 -1.45 8.09
N GLY A 117 14.27 -2.70 8.24
CA GLY A 117 12.87 -3.08 8.28
C GLY A 117 12.21 -3.04 6.90
N ALA A 118 11.14 -3.80 6.73
CA ALA A 118 10.30 -3.77 5.55
C ALA A 118 8.84 -3.93 5.96
N SER A 119 7.97 -3.12 5.35
CA SER A 119 6.53 -3.16 5.59
C SER A 119 5.98 -4.54 5.23
N GLY A 120 5.18 -5.13 6.12
CA GLY A 120 4.59 -6.47 5.91
C GLY A 120 5.55 -7.63 6.18
N GLN A 121 6.81 -7.37 6.55
CA GLN A 121 7.83 -8.41 6.77
C GLN A 121 8.18 -8.61 8.25
N GLY A 122 7.15 -8.60 9.11
CA GLY A 122 7.32 -8.70 10.57
C GLY A 122 7.82 -10.07 11.08
N ASN A 123 7.79 -11.10 10.22
CA ASN A 123 8.35 -12.43 10.45
C ASN A 123 9.69 -12.65 9.72
N TYR A 124 9.89 -12.05 8.56
CA TYR A 124 11.11 -12.17 7.76
C TYR A 124 12.26 -11.28 8.26
N ALA A 125 11.98 -10.02 8.60
CA ALA A 125 12.99 -9.09 9.10
C ALA A 125 13.71 -9.59 10.37
N PRO A 126 13.01 -10.11 11.41
CA PRO A 126 13.68 -10.66 12.59
C PRO A 126 14.59 -11.85 12.29
N GLY A 127 14.22 -12.71 11.33
CA GLY A 127 15.05 -13.84 10.92
C GLY A 127 16.39 -13.38 10.31
N ASN A 128 16.37 -12.31 9.52
CA ASN A 128 17.58 -11.74 8.93
C ASN A 128 18.44 -11.00 9.97
N ALA A 129 17.82 -10.23 10.87
CA ALA A 129 18.53 -9.62 11.99
C ALA A 129 19.20 -10.67 12.90
N TYR A 130 18.59 -11.85 13.06
CA TYR A 130 19.20 -12.97 13.77
C TYR A 130 20.45 -13.51 13.05
N LEU A 131 20.43 -13.60 11.71
CA LEU A 131 21.62 -14.00 10.94
C LEU A 131 22.78 -13.03 11.15
N ASP A 132 22.48 -11.72 11.13
CA ASP A 132 23.48 -10.68 11.36
C ASP A 132 24.11 -10.82 12.75
N ALA A 133 23.28 -11.01 13.79
CA ALA A 133 23.75 -11.25 15.15
C ALA A 133 24.55 -12.56 15.30
N LEU A 134 24.17 -13.62 14.58
CA LEU A 134 24.89 -14.89 14.60
C LEU A 134 26.28 -14.77 13.98
N ALA A 135 26.44 -13.97 12.92
CA ALA A 135 27.75 -13.71 12.34
C ALA A 135 28.68 -12.98 13.33
N GLU A 136 28.15 -11.94 14.00
CA GLU A 136 28.88 -11.26 15.08
C GLU A 136 29.26 -12.21 16.22
N GLN A 137 28.34 -13.10 16.62
CA GLN A 137 28.60 -14.09 17.66
C GLN A 137 29.70 -15.07 17.25
N ARG A 138 29.71 -15.54 16.00
CA ARG A 138 30.76 -16.44 15.49
C ARG A 138 32.12 -15.76 15.48
N HIS A 139 32.20 -14.50 15.04
CA HIS A 139 33.43 -13.70 15.11
C HIS A 139 33.92 -13.54 16.55
N ALA A 140 33.03 -13.28 17.51
CA ALA A 140 33.39 -13.21 18.93
C ALA A 140 33.94 -14.53 19.50
N LEU A 141 33.62 -15.67 18.86
CA LEU A 141 34.16 -16.99 19.18
C LEU A 141 35.43 -17.34 18.38
N GLY A 142 35.92 -16.44 17.52
CA GLY A 142 37.06 -16.70 16.63
C GLY A 142 36.74 -17.64 15.47
N LEU A 143 35.46 -17.85 15.16
CA LEU A 143 34.99 -18.66 14.03
C LEU A 143 34.68 -17.73 12.84
N PRO A 144 34.94 -18.16 11.59
CA PRO A 144 34.57 -17.35 10.43
C PRO A 144 33.06 -17.22 10.34
N ALA A 145 32.59 -16.01 9.98
CA ALA A 145 31.23 -15.76 9.55
C ALA A 145 31.07 -14.40 8.86
N THR A 146 30.30 -14.37 7.78
CA THR A 146 29.92 -13.13 7.10
C THR A 146 28.43 -13.16 6.78
N SER A 147 27.65 -12.30 7.42
CA SER A 147 26.26 -12.04 7.05
C SER A 147 26.19 -10.91 6.03
N VAL A 148 25.58 -11.18 4.88
CA VAL A 148 25.40 -10.18 3.85
C VAL A 148 23.92 -9.82 3.74
N ALA A 149 23.58 -8.60 4.15
CA ALA A 149 22.24 -8.05 4.05
C ALA A 149 21.98 -7.54 2.63
N TRP A 150 21.41 -8.41 1.79
CA TRP A 150 21.17 -8.12 0.38
C TRP A 150 19.95 -7.26 0.14
N SER A 151 20.07 -6.31 -0.80
CA SER A 151 18.92 -5.74 -1.53
C SER A 151 18.40 -6.72 -2.58
N ILE A 152 17.44 -6.30 -3.39
CA ILE A 152 16.79 -7.11 -4.42
C ILE A 152 17.74 -7.39 -5.59
N TRP A 153 17.82 -8.63 -6.04
CA TRP A 153 18.59 -9.04 -7.23
C TRP A 153 17.67 -9.14 -8.46
N ASP A 154 18.20 -8.84 -9.64
CA ASP A 154 17.47 -8.88 -10.91
C ASP A 154 17.31 -10.32 -11.44
N GLU A 155 16.43 -10.49 -12.43
CA GLU A 155 16.38 -11.63 -13.37
C GLU A 155 15.93 -13.01 -12.85
N ARG A 156 15.82 -13.26 -11.52
CA ARG A 156 15.04 -14.37 -10.89
C ARG A 156 15.24 -14.43 -9.35
N GLY A 157 14.17 -14.63 -8.59
CA GLY A 157 14.24 -14.94 -7.15
C GLY A 157 12.96 -14.64 -6.38
N MET A 158 12.97 -14.77 -5.05
CA MET A 158 11.80 -14.50 -4.18
C MET A 158 11.22 -13.08 -4.34
N ALA A 159 11.96 -12.13 -4.93
CA ALA A 159 11.55 -10.74 -5.10
C ALA A 159 10.86 -10.45 -6.45
N THR A 160 10.82 -11.41 -7.39
CA THR A 160 10.20 -11.23 -8.71
C THR A 160 8.73 -11.64 -8.78
N GLU A 161 8.22 -12.36 -7.77
CA GLU A 161 6.88 -12.95 -7.81
C GLU A 161 5.75 -11.97 -7.43
N ASP A 162 6.04 -10.90 -6.66
CA ASP A 162 4.99 -10.07 -6.02
C ASP A 162 5.07 -8.55 -6.28
N GLY A 163 5.76 -8.09 -7.33
CA GLY A 163 5.86 -6.65 -7.64
C GLY A 163 6.69 -5.80 -6.64
N ILE A 164 7.30 -6.45 -5.64
CA ILE A 164 8.18 -5.86 -4.62
C ILE A 164 9.34 -5.09 -5.27
N GLY A 165 9.93 -5.62 -6.35
CA GLY A 165 10.98 -4.93 -7.11
C GLY A 165 10.55 -3.59 -7.70
N THR A 166 9.28 -3.47 -8.14
CA THR A 166 8.74 -2.21 -8.70
C THR A 166 8.55 -1.16 -7.61
N LEU A 167 8.00 -1.57 -6.46
CA LEU A 167 7.80 -0.67 -5.31
C LEU A 167 9.13 -0.22 -4.70
N ALA A 168 10.09 -1.14 -4.54
CA ALA A 168 11.43 -0.84 -4.05
C ALA A 168 12.15 0.17 -4.96
N ARG A 169 12.15 -0.06 -6.29
CA ARG A 169 12.71 0.88 -7.27
C ARG A 169 12.02 2.25 -7.20
N ARG A 170 10.70 2.27 -7.04
CA ARG A 170 9.93 3.52 -6.88
C ARG A 170 10.38 4.35 -5.68
N HIS A 171 10.79 3.68 -4.61
CA HIS A 171 11.27 4.33 -3.39
C HIS A 171 12.80 4.46 -3.32
N GLY A 172 13.51 4.28 -4.44
CA GLY A 172 14.97 4.52 -4.50
C GLY A 172 15.83 3.37 -3.98
N LEU A 173 15.27 2.17 -3.77
CA LEU A 173 16.04 0.95 -3.55
C LEU A 173 16.09 0.17 -4.87
N LEU A 174 17.22 0.27 -5.57
CA LEU A 174 17.38 -0.29 -6.90
C LEU A 174 17.65 -1.80 -6.86
N VAL A 175 17.26 -2.46 -7.94
CA VAL A 175 17.52 -3.88 -8.15
C VAL A 175 18.93 -4.06 -8.70
N MET A 176 19.69 -4.98 -8.13
CA MET A 176 21.08 -5.23 -8.47
C MET A 176 21.21 -6.35 -9.51
N ALA A 177 22.08 -6.17 -10.49
CA ALA A 177 22.42 -7.22 -11.44
C ALA A 177 23.07 -8.43 -10.71
N PRO A 178 22.65 -9.68 -10.98
CA PRO A 178 23.19 -10.88 -10.32
C PRO A 178 24.72 -10.99 -10.42
N ASP A 179 25.31 -10.70 -11.59
CA ASP A 179 26.76 -10.74 -11.78
C ASP A 179 27.51 -9.75 -10.87
N LEU A 180 26.94 -8.55 -10.69
CA LEU A 180 27.50 -7.54 -9.80
C LEU A 180 27.37 -7.99 -8.34
N ALA A 181 26.24 -8.57 -7.96
CA ALA A 181 26.00 -9.03 -6.60
C ALA A 181 26.86 -10.27 -6.25
N ALA A 182 27.07 -11.19 -7.19
CA ALA A 182 28.01 -12.32 -7.06
C ALA A 182 29.47 -11.84 -6.94
N THR A 183 29.84 -10.79 -7.68
CA THR A 183 31.15 -10.14 -7.53
C THR A 183 31.30 -9.52 -6.15
N ALA A 184 30.29 -8.79 -5.67
CA ALA A 184 30.27 -8.20 -4.33
C ALA A 184 30.36 -9.27 -3.23
N LEU A 185 29.68 -10.41 -3.38
CA LEU A 185 29.76 -11.53 -2.46
C LEU A 185 31.19 -12.04 -2.32
N THR A 186 31.91 -12.19 -3.44
CA THR A 186 33.29 -12.67 -3.44
C THR A 186 34.24 -11.72 -2.71
N VAL A 187 33.97 -10.41 -2.79
CA VAL A 187 34.73 -9.39 -2.05
C VAL A 187 34.38 -9.46 -0.57
N VAL A 188 33.10 -9.34 -0.23
CA VAL A 188 32.62 -9.23 1.15
C VAL A 188 32.91 -10.48 1.97
N ALA A 189 32.85 -11.67 1.39
CA ALA A 189 33.19 -12.92 2.08
C ALA A 189 34.67 -13.02 2.48
N GLY A 190 35.54 -12.17 1.93
CA GLY A 190 36.96 -12.09 2.29
C GLY A 190 37.31 -10.97 3.27
N GLU A 191 36.35 -10.12 3.63
CA GLU A 191 36.55 -8.98 4.54
C GLU A 191 36.35 -9.38 6.01
N PRO A 192 37.00 -8.69 6.97
CA PRO A 192 36.92 -9.04 8.40
C PRO A 192 35.60 -8.62 9.08
N GLU A 193 34.75 -7.85 8.39
CA GLU A 193 33.46 -7.41 8.93
C GLU A 193 32.46 -8.58 9.01
N PRO A 194 31.86 -8.86 10.19
CA PRO A 194 30.88 -9.94 10.32
C PRO A 194 29.56 -9.64 9.60
N THR A 195 29.22 -8.36 9.40
CA THR A 195 27.93 -7.92 8.87
C THR A 195 28.13 -6.81 7.85
N VAL A 196 27.62 -7.00 6.63
CA VAL A 196 27.72 -6.01 5.55
C VAL A 196 26.40 -5.92 4.80
N MET A 197 25.88 -4.71 4.62
CA MET A 197 24.73 -4.46 3.76
C MET A 197 25.20 -4.10 2.35
N VAL A 198 24.70 -4.81 1.35
CA VAL A 198 24.98 -4.53 -0.07
C VAL A 198 23.67 -4.17 -0.76
N ALA A 199 23.56 -2.90 -1.13
CA ALA A 199 22.38 -2.33 -1.76
C ALA A 199 22.77 -1.23 -2.75
N ASP A 200 22.03 -1.14 -3.85
CA ASP A 200 22.06 0.00 -4.74
C ASP A 200 20.93 0.96 -4.36
N VAL A 201 21.28 2.20 -3.99
CA VAL A 201 20.37 3.14 -3.33
C VAL A 201 20.47 4.53 -3.95
N GLU A 202 19.32 5.01 -4.47
CA GLU A 202 19.10 6.42 -4.81
C GLU A 202 18.72 7.19 -3.55
N TRP A 203 19.73 7.66 -2.81
CA TRP A 203 19.56 8.25 -1.48
C TRP A 203 18.63 9.47 -1.42
N ASP A 204 18.54 10.26 -2.49
CA ASP A 204 17.64 11.41 -2.60
C ASP A 204 16.16 11.01 -2.58
N ARG A 205 15.83 9.84 -3.14
CA ARG A 205 14.48 9.26 -3.10
C ARG A 205 14.27 8.38 -1.87
N PHE A 206 15.22 7.51 -1.59
CA PHE A 206 15.13 6.53 -0.50
C PHE A 206 15.04 7.19 0.87
N HIS A 207 15.88 8.20 1.14
CA HIS A 207 15.81 8.91 2.42
C HIS A 207 14.44 9.58 2.63
N VAL A 208 13.89 10.22 1.60
CA VAL A 208 12.58 10.90 1.67
C VAL A 208 11.47 9.88 1.89
N ALA A 209 11.46 8.78 1.14
CA ALA A 209 10.47 7.73 1.27
C ALA A 209 10.51 7.07 2.65
N TYR A 210 11.71 6.66 3.09
CA TYR A 210 11.91 5.94 4.34
C TYR A 210 11.60 6.81 5.58
N THR A 211 11.90 8.12 5.52
CA THR A 211 11.68 9.04 6.65
C THR A 211 10.35 9.78 6.62
N ALA A 212 9.45 9.43 5.69
CA ALA A 212 8.17 10.12 5.51
C ALA A 212 7.27 10.08 6.76
N THR A 213 7.29 8.96 7.49
CA THR A 213 6.47 8.76 8.71
C THR A 213 7.23 9.06 9.99
N ARG A 214 8.55 8.85 10.00
CA ARG A 214 9.42 9.11 11.16
C ARG A 214 10.85 9.40 10.71
N PRO A 215 11.58 10.29 11.42
CA PRO A 215 13.01 10.48 11.15
C PRO A 215 13.79 9.20 11.44
N SER A 216 14.90 8.99 10.71
CA SER A 216 15.83 7.89 10.93
C SER A 216 17.23 8.44 11.26
N PRO A 217 17.64 8.44 12.54
CA PRO A 217 19.00 8.85 12.92
C PRO A 217 20.07 8.01 12.21
N PHE A 218 19.80 6.71 12.03
CA PHE A 218 20.70 5.80 11.33
C PHE A 218 21.00 6.25 9.90
N LEU A 219 19.97 6.62 9.13
CA LEU A 219 20.18 7.12 7.76
C LEU A 219 20.74 8.55 7.75
N ALA A 220 20.37 9.39 8.71
CA ALA A 220 20.83 10.78 8.79
C ALA A 220 22.35 10.90 8.96
N ASP A 221 23.01 9.87 9.49
CA ASP A 221 24.46 9.84 9.68
C ASP A 221 25.24 9.40 8.44
N LEU A 222 24.57 8.87 7.41
CA LEU A 222 25.23 8.44 6.18
C LEU A 222 25.79 9.64 5.39
N PRO A 223 27.04 9.57 4.90
CA PRO A 223 27.66 10.67 4.16
C PRO A 223 26.82 11.17 2.98
N GLU A 224 26.18 10.27 2.24
CA GLU A 224 25.30 10.54 1.10
C GLU A 224 24.10 11.40 1.54
N VAL A 225 23.46 11.02 2.63
CA VAL A 225 22.30 11.72 3.20
C VAL A 225 22.71 13.06 3.83
N ARG A 226 23.87 13.12 4.49
CA ARG A 226 24.43 14.38 5.00
C ARG A 226 24.69 15.36 3.87
N ARG A 227 25.21 14.90 2.72
CA ARG A 227 25.38 15.76 1.53
C ARG A 227 24.05 16.29 1.01
N LEU A 228 22.97 15.51 1.09
CA LEU A 228 21.63 15.95 0.69
C LEU A 228 21.03 16.98 1.66
N THR A 229 21.32 16.85 2.95
CA THR A 229 20.76 17.72 4.01
C THR A 229 21.59 18.96 4.29
N THR A 230 22.89 18.96 3.96
CA THR A 230 23.81 20.11 4.10
C THR A 230 23.71 21.14 2.97
N VAL A 231 23.02 20.81 1.88
CA VAL A 231 22.62 21.76 0.84
C VAL A 231 21.20 22.22 1.17
N THR A 232 20.96 23.15 2.11
CA THR A 232 20.88 24.63 1.95
C THR A 232 20.32 25.21 3.28
N PRO A 233 20.66 26.42 3.80
CA PRO A 233 21.29 27.59 3.17
C PRO A 233 22.54 28.11 3.90
N ALA A 234 23.70 28.02 3.25
CA ALA A 234 24.88 28.81 3.59
C ALA A 234 25.79 28.97 2.35
N ASP A 235 25.39 29.85 1.42
CA ASP A 235 26.32 30.63 0.58
C ASP A 235 25.53 31.63 -0.27
N GLU A 236 25.29 32.83 0.27
CA GLU A 236 24.66 33.97 -0.41
C GLU A 236 25.65 34.79 -1.28
N SER A 237 26.80 34.23 -1.69
CA SER A 237 27.81 35.04 -2.39
C SER A 237 28.61 34.27 -3.45
N ALA A 238 27.93 33.55 -4.33
CA ALA A 238 28.45 33.20 -5.65
C ALA A 238 27.31 33.18 -6.69
N PRO A 239 27.47 33.80 -7.88
CA PRO A 239 26.39 33.89 -8.86
C PRO A 239 26.20 32.54 -9.57
N ARG A 240 25.32 31.69 -9.03
CA ARG A 240 24.65 30.65 -9.80
C ARG A 240 23.37 31.25 -10.36
N ALA A 241 23.12 31.05 -11.65
CA ALA A 241 21.93 31.51 -12.35
C ALA A 241 20.67 31.15 -11.55
N ALA A 242 19.96 32.17 -11.07
CA ALA A 242 18.78 32.07 -10.23
C ALA A 242 17.55 31.77 -11.10
N THR A 243 16.93 30.60 -10.93
CA THR A 243 15.64 30.25 -11.57
C THR A 243 14.67 29.48 -10.66
N GLY A 244 14.89 29.41 -9.34
CA GLY A 244 14.13 28.50 -8.46
C GLY A 244 12.80 29.05 -7.91
N SER A 245 12.85 30.03 -7.02
CA SER A 245 11.67 30.50 -6.25
C SER A 245 11.37 31.98 -6.46
N GLY A 246 12.40 32.82 -6.43
CA GLY A 246 12.28 34.25 -6.73
C GLY A 246 11.83 34.52 -8.18
N ASP A 247 12.19 33.65 -9.12
CA ASP A 247 11.81 33.76 -10.54
C ASP A 247 10.31 33.47 -10.75
N LEU A 248 9.75 32.43 -10.10
CA LEU A 248 8.34 32.10 -10.25
C LEU A 248 7.44 33.20 -9.68
N VAL A 249 7.73 33.70 -8.47
CA VAL A 249 6.96 34.77 -7.84
C VAL A 249 7.13 36.10 -8.60
N ALA A 250 8.34 36.42 -9.08
CA ALA A 250 8.57 37.61 -9.91
C ALA A 250 7.86 37.52 -11.27
N ARG A 251 7.86 36.35 -11.92
CA ARG A 251 7.12 36.10 -13.16
C ARG A 251 5.62 36.21 -12.96
N LEU A 252 5.09 35.67 -11.86
CA LEU A 252 3.67 35.76 -11.54
C LEU A 252 3.21 37.18 -11.22
N THR A 253 4.02 37.95 -10.48
CA THR A 253 3.72 39.36 -10.17
C THR A 253 3.88 40.31 -11.35
N ALA A 254 4.70 39.95 -12.35
CA ALA A 254 4.81 40.68 -13.61
C ALA A 254 3.64 40.45 -14.59
N LEU A 255 2.85 39.39 -14.38
CA LEU A 255 1.65 39.11 -15.16
C LEU A 255 0.45 39.88 -14.60
N GLY A 256 -0.23 40.66 -15.44
CA GLY A 256 -1.34 41.54 -15.02
C GLY A 256 -2.70 40.86 -14.86
N GLY A 257 -2.84 39.57 -15.21
CA GLY A 257 -4.12 38.87 -15.23
C GLY A 257 -4.13 37.56 -14.44
N HIS A 258 -5.13 37.37 -13.57
CA HIS A 258 -5.33 36.16 -12.76
C HIS A 258 -5.39 34.87 -13.60
N ALA A 259 -5.96 34.92 -14.80
CA ALA A 259 -6.06 33.77 -15.70
C ALA A 259 -4.68 33.32 -16.23
N GLU A 260 -3.82 34.28 -16.59
CA GLU A 260 -2.45 34.00 -17.07
C GLU A 260 -1.56 33.49 -15.93
N GLN A 261 -1.70 34.07 -14.73
CA GLN A 261 -0.99 33.61 -13.53
C GLN A 261 -1.36 32.16 -13.17
N ARG A 262 -2.65 31.81 -13.20
CA ARG A 262 -3.11 30.43 -12.95
C ARG A 262 -2.62 29.45 -14.02
N ALA A 263 -2.55 29.87 -15.28
CA ALA A 263 -2.01 29.03 -16.36
C ALA A 263 -0.52 28.71 -16.14
N VAL A 264 0.27 29.71 -15.73
CA VAL A 264 1.69 29.52 -15.41
C VAL A 264 1.88 28.59 -14.21
N LEU A 265 1.09 28.75 -13.15
CA LEU A 265 1.12 27.84 -11.99
C LEU A 265 0.66 26.43 -12.35
N LEU A 266 -0.34 26.28 -13.21
CA LEU A 266 -0.80 24.98 -13.68
C LEU A 266 0.31 24.24 -14.43
N THR A 267 1.02 24.93 -15.31
CA THR A 267 2.19 24.35 -16.00
C THR A 267 3.27 23.94 -14.99
N ALA A 268 3.59 24.80 -14.02
CA ALA A 268 4.59 24.49 -12.99
C ALA A 268 4.21 23.26 -12.14
N VAL A 269 2.93 23.13 -11.75
CA VAL A 269 2.44 21.95 -11.03
C VAL A 269 2.53 20.70 -11.91
N ARG A 270 2.08 20.76 -13.16
CA ARG A 270 2.14 19.63 -14.10
C ARG A 270 3.57 19.19 -14.40
N GLU A 271 4.53 20.12 -14.44
CA GLU A 271 5.96 19.80 -14.56
C GLU A 271 6.46 19.00 -13.35
N GLN A 272 6.11 19.41 -12.13
CA GLN A 272 6.51 18.65 -10.94
C GLN A 272 5.85 17.28 -10.88
N VAL A 273 4.57 17.19 -11.24
CA VAL A 273 3.83 15.92 -11.33
C VAL A 273 4.45 14.99 -12.36
N ALA A 274 4.80 15.51 -13.54
CA ALA A 274 5.47 14.73 -14.58
C ALA A 274 6.80 14.17 -14.11
N VAL A 275 7.60 14.95 -13.37
CA VAL A 275 8.88 14.47 -12.83
C VAL A 275 8.66 13.37 -11.78
N VAL A 276 7.73 13.56 -10.84
CA VAL A 276 7.43 12.57 -9.78
C VAL A 276 6.91 11.25 -10.37
N LEU A 277 6.18 11.31 -11.49
CA LEU A 277 5.64 10.14 -12.19
C LEU A 277 6.56 9.60 -13.30
N GLY A 278 7.72 10.22 -13.55
CA GLY A 278 8.64 9.79 -14.60
C GLY A 278 8.13 10.00 -16.04
N HIS A 279 7.21 10.95 -16.25
CA HIS A 279 6.73 11.33 -17.57
C HIS A 279 7.70 12.27 -18.28
N THR A 280 7.70 12.23 -19.62
CA THR A 280 8.62 13.01 -20.46
C THR A 280 8.36 14.52 -20.48
N GLY A 281 7.22 14.98 -19.95
CA GLY A 281 6.89 16.40 -19.84
C GLY A 281 5.49 16.68 -19.26
N PRO A 282 5.16 17.95 -19.00
CA PRO A 282 3.90 18.36 -18.37
C PRO A 282 2.66 18.06 -19.22
N ASP A 283 2.80 17.96 -20.55
CA ASP A 283 1.71 17.68 -21.47
C ASP A 283 1.15 16.26 -21.35
N ALA A 284 1.94 15.33 -20.79
CA ALA A 284 1.52 13.96 -20.51
C ALA A 284 0.61 13.85 -19.28
N VAL A 285 0.51 14.90 -18.46
CA VAL A 285 -0.31 14.95 -17.24
C VAL A 285 -1.61 15.70 -17.55
N ASP A 286 -2.76 15.03 -17.56
CA ASP A 286 -4.03 15.73 -17.69
C ASP A 286 -4.35 16.55 -16.42
N PRO A 287 -4.66 17.85 -16.53
CA PRO A 287 -4.87 18.71 -15.36
C PRO A 287 -6.14 18.42 -14.54
N GLY A 288 -7.11 17.67 -15.09
CA GLY A 288 -8.36 17.34 -14.41
C GLY A 288 -8.35 15.98 -13.70
N THR A 289 -7.47 15.08 -14.14
CA THR A 289 -7.36 13.71 -13.63
C THR A 289 -6.88 13.70 -12.18
N ALA A 290 -7.49 12.86 -11.36
CA ALA A 290 -7.12 12.76 -9.96
C ALA A 290 -5.71 12.16 -9.81
N TYR A 291 -4.94 12.64 -8.83
CA TYR A 291 -3.58 12.15 -8.61
C TYR A 291 -3.53 10.64 -8.35
N ARG A 292 -4.55 10.07 -7.69
CA ARG A 292 -4.66 8.62 -7.46
C ARG A 292 -4.74 7.84 -8.76
N ASP A 293 -5.49 8.34 -9.74
CA ASP A 293 -5.65 7.70 -11.05
C ASP A 293 -4.38 7.82 -11.90
N LEU A 294 -3.56 8.84 -11.62
CA LEU A 294 -2.21 8.99 -12.16
C LEU A 294 -1.16 8.14 -11.41
N GLY A 295 -1.59 7.34 -10.42
CA GLY A 295 -0.74 6.42 -9.67
C GLY A 295 -0.06 7.02 -8.45
N PHE A 296 -0.48 8.19 -7.94
CA PHE A 296 0.06 8.73 -6.69
C PHE A 296 -0.27 7.83 -5.50
N ASP A 297 0.73 7.69 -4.63
CA ASP A 297 0.67 7.03 -3.33
C ASP A 297 1.14 8.00 -2.23
N SER A 298 1.16 7.53 -0.98
CA SER A 298 1.55 8.35 0.18
C SER A 298 2.99 8.89 0.10
N VAL A 299 3.88 8.26 -0.67
CA VAL A 299 5.28 8.69 -0.80
C VAL A 299 5.45 9.70 -1.92
N THR A 300 4.84 9.45 -3.07
CA THR A 300 4.87 10.38 -4.21
C THR A 300 4.08 11.66 -3.94
N ALA A 301 3.07 11.61 -3.07
CA ALA A 301 2.41 12.80 -2.53
C ALA A 301 3.38 13.71 -1.73
N VAL A 302 4.23 13.11 -0.90
CA VAL A 302 5.25 13.84 -0.11
C VAL A 302 6.35 14.40 -1.01
N GLU A 303 6.77 13.64 -2.02
CA GLU A 303 7.77 14.08 -3.00
C GLU A 303 7.26 15.30 -3.79
N LEU A 304 6.05 15.23 -4.34
CA LEU A 304 5.42 16.37 -5.04
C LEU A 304 5.33 17.60 -4.13
N ARG A 305 4.91 17.44 -2.87
CA ARG A 305 4.85 18.53 -1.90
C ARG A 305 6.22 19.18 -1.68
N ASN A 306 7.29 18.40 -1.52
CA ASN A 306 8.63 18.93 -1.31
C ASN A 306 9.15 19.70 -2.54
N ARG A 307 8.89 19.16 -3.73
CA ARG A 307 9.25 19.83 -4.98
C ARG A 307 8.50 21.15 -5.15
N LEU A 308 7.21 21.17 -4.82
CA LEU A 308 6.39 22.38 -4.83
C LEU A 308 6.87 23.42 -3.81
N ASN A 309 7.24 23.01 -2.59
CA ASN A 309 7.86 23.92 -1.61
C ASN A 309 9.13 24.57 -2.18
N SER A 310 9.96 23.81 -2.90
CA SER A 310 11.19 24.31 -3.50
C SER A 310 10.94 25.37 -4.59
N VAL A 311 9.99 25.12 -5.50
CA VAL A 311 9.71 26.05 -6.61
C VAL A 311 8.83 27.24 -6.21
N THR A 312 7.98 27.08 -5.20
CA THR A 312 7.06 28.16 -4.76
C THR A 312 7.60 28.95 -3.57
N GLY A 313 8.55 28.41 -2.80
CA GLY A 313 9.00 28.98 -1.53
C GLY A 313 7.97 28.87 -0.38
N LEU A 314 6.84 28.18 -0.59
CA LEU A 314 5.81 27.97 0.42
C LEU A 314 6.18 26.83 1.37
N ARG A 315 5.48 26.79 2.51
CA ARG A 315 5.48 25.66 3.45
C ARG A 315 4.14 24.92 3.37
N LEU A 316 4.02 24.04 2.40
CA LEU A 316 2.79 23.28 2.16
C LEU A 316 2.66 22.10 3.15
N PRO A 317 1.44 21.81 3.65
CA PRO A 317 1.17 20.67 4.52
C PRO A 317 1.37 19.33 3.78
N PRO A 318 1.67 18.23 4.50
CA PRO A 318 1.88 16.91 3.89
C PRO A 318 0.61 16.34 3.24
N THR A 319 -0.57 16.83 3.59
CA THR A 319 -1.86 16.44 3.03
C THR A 319 -2.21 17.14 1.71
N ILE A 320 -1.42 18.11 1.26
CA ILE A 320 -1.79 19.04 0.16
C ILE A 320 -2.22 18.35 -1.15
N VAL A 321 -1.67 17.17 -1.45
CA VAL A 321 -2.00 16.37 -2.64
C VAL A 321 -3.35 15.66 -2.49
N PHE A 322 -3.75 15.35 -1.25
CA PHE A 322 -5.06 14.79 -0.91
C PHE A 322 -6.12 15.90 -0.78
N ASP A 323 -5.74 17.04 -0.20
CA ASP A 323 -6.62 18.21 -0.05
C ASP A 323 -6.98 18.83 -1.41
N HIS A 324 -6.10 18.68 -2.40
CA HIS A 324 -6.29 19.17 -3.76
C HIS A 324 -6.07 18.05 -4.79
N PRO A 325 -7.15 17.38 -5.23
CA PRO A 325 -7.06 16.05 -5.83
C PRO A 325 -6.46 16.03 -7.24
N ASN A 326 -6.22 17.18 -7.89
CA ASN A 326 -5.64 17.26 -9.23
C ASN A 326 -4.80 18.53 -9.42
N ALA A 327 -4.03 18.58 -10.51
CA ALA A 327 -3.11 19.69 -10.82
C ALA A 327 -3.82 21.04 -10.94
N ARG A 328 -5.06 21.07 -11.44
CA ARG A 328 -5.86 22.30 -11.53
C ARG A 328 -6.24 22.85 -10.16
N ALA A 329 -6.72 21.99 -9.25
CA ALA A 329 -7.07 22.37 -7.89
C ALA A 329 -5.85 22.85 -7.11
N LEU A 330 -4.72 22.15 -7.25
CA LEU A 330 -3.48 22.50 -6.57
C LEU A 330 -2.90 23.84 -7.07
N ALA A 331 -2.89 24.07 -8.39
CA ALA A 331 -2.44 25.34 -8.97
C ALA A 331 -3.33 26.52 -8.53
N ALA A 332 -4.63 26.30 -8.37
CA ALA A 332 -5.55 27.30 -7.84
C ALA A 332 -5.24 27.69 -6.39
N HIS A 333 -4.94 26.71 -5.54
CA HIS A 333 -4.55 26.96 -4.15
C HIS A 333 -3.19 27.67 -4.04
N LEU A 334 -2.20 27.24 -4.83
CA LEU A 334 -0.89 27.92 -4.86
C LEU A 334 -1.01 29.37 -5.34
N HIS A 335 -1.93 29.66 -6.25
CA HIS A 335 -2.20 31.04 -6.71
C HIS A 335 -2.70 31.93 -5.56
N SER A 336 -3.62 31.43 -4.72
CA SER A 336 -4.10 32.18 -3.55
C SER A 336 -3.02 32.37 -2.49
N GLU A 337 -2.20 31.36 -2.23
CA GLU A 337 -1.13 31.42 -1.23
C GLU A 337 0.01 32.36 -1.63
N ILE A 338 0.41 32.39 -2.91
CA ILE A 338 1.58 33.16 -3.38
C ILE A 338 1.25 34.64 -3.59
N LEU A 339 0.09 34.95 -4.16
CA LEU A 339 -0.23 36.32 -4.60
C LEU A 339 -1.20 37.04 -3.65
N GLY A 340 -1.61 36.41 -2.55
CA GLY A 340 -2.48 37.00 -1.54
C GLY A 340 -3.87 37.41 -2.05
N GLY A 341 -4.30 36.84 -3.17
CA GLY A 341 -5.55 37.17 -3.83
C GLY A 341 -6.67 36.26 -3.37
N ALA A 342 -7.32 36.60 -2.25
CA ALA A 342 -8.73 36.24 -2.14
C ALA A 342 -9.47 36.92 -3.31
N PRO A 343 -10.26 36.20 -4.13
CA PRO A 343 -11.36 36.87 -4.80
C PRO A 343 -12.19 37.53 -3.69
N ALA A 344 -12.51 38.81 -3.83
CA ALA A 344 -13.52 39.44 -3.01
C ALA A 344 -14.77 38.53 -3.04
N PRO A 345 -15.28 38.06 -1.89
CA PRO A 345 -16.55 37.37 -1.87
C PRO A 345 -17.61 38.41 -2.23
N ASP A 346 -18.25 38.24 -3.38
CA ASP A 346 -19.60 38.78 -3.53
C ASP A 346 -20.48 38.04 -2.50
N THR A 347 -20.61 38.69 -1.34
CA THR A 347 -21.59 38.46 -0.26
C THR A 347 -21.90 37.00 0.10
N LEU A 348 -21.08 36.43 0.98
CA LEU A 348 -21.53 35.48 2.00
C LEU A 348 -21.10 35.99 3.39
N PRO A 349 -21.93 35.86 4.44
CA PRO A 349 -21.68 36.51 5.73
C PRO A 349 -20.48 35.89 6.46
N THR A 350 -19.65 36.75 7.04
CA THR A 350 -18.51 36.39 7.90
C THR A 350 -18.97 35.55 9.12
N PRO A 351 -18.34 34.40 9.42
CA PRO A 351 -18.66 33.64 10.62
C PRO A 351 -18.20 34.39 11.88
N PRO A 352 -19.02 34.46 12.95
CA PRO A 352 -18.59 35.00 14.23
C PRO A 352 -17.55 34.09 14.88
N ALA A 353 -16.65 34.70 15.66
CA ALA A 353 -15.71 34.00 16.51
C ALA A 353 -16.44 32.96 17.40
N ALA A 354 -15.84 31.78 17.51
CA ALA A 354 -16.39 30.66 18.27
C ALA A 354 -16.73 31.08 19.71
N PRO A 355 -17.98 30.89 20.18
CA PRO A 355 -18.23 30.86 21.60
C PRO A 355 -17.68 29.54 22.14
N THR A 356 -16.76 29.64 23.10
CA THR A 356 -16.56 28.58 24.10
C THR A 356 -17.82 28.57 24.96
N THR A 357 -18.85 27.87 24.54
CA THR A 357 -19.98 27.54 25.42
C THR A 357 -19.66 26.24 26.13
N ALA A 358 -19.30 26.40 27.40
CA ALA A 358 -19.60 25.39 28.41
C ALA A 358 -21.07 24.98 28.25
N ALA A 359 -21.32 23.68 28.29
CA ALA A 359 -22.64 23.08 28.22
C ALA A 359 -23.57 23.71 29.28
N GLU A 360 -24.58 24.44 28.81
CA GLU A 360 -25.87 24.49 29.48
C GLU A 360 -26.77 23.51 28.71
N GLU A 361 -27.33 22.55 29.45
CA GLU A 361 -28.30 21.57 28.98
C GLU A 361 -29.56 22.28 28.46
N ALA A 362 -29.52 22.71 27.20
CA ALA A 362 -30.70 22.90 26.39
C ALA A 362 -30.82 21.66 25.51
N GLU A 363 -31.96 20.96 25.56
CA GLU A 363 -32.31 19.89 24.63
C GLU A 363 -32.04 20.38 23.20
N ASP A 364 -30.94 19.94 22.58
CA ASP A 364 -30.59 20.29 21.21
C ASP A 364 -31.40 19.38 20.29
N PRO A 365 -32.48 19.89 19.65
CA PRO A 365 -33.35 19.04 18.87
C PRO A 365 -32.62 18.67 17.58
N ILE A 366 -32.29 17.38 17.42
CA ILE A 366 -31.86 16.84 16.12
C ILE A 366 -33.01 17.04 15.13
N VAL A 367 -32.79 17.88 14.10
CA VAL A 367 -33.77 18.12 13.04
C VAL A 367 -33.40 17.31 11.79
N ILE A 368 -34.33 16.49 11.32
CA ILE A 368 -34.21 15.78 10.04
C ILE A 368 -34.69 16.73 8.94
N VAL A 369 -33.75 17.28 8.16
CA VAL A 369 -34.03 18.25 7.09
C VAL A 369 -34.11 17.62 5.70
N GLY A 370 -33.65 16.39 5.55
CA GLY A 370 -33.67 15.63 4.30
C GLY A 370 -33.63 14.13 4.57
N MET A 371 -34.16 13.35 3.63
CA MET A 371 -34.22 11.89 3.71
C MET A 371 -34.30 11.29 2.31
N SER A 372 -33.61 10.17 2.11
CA SER A 372 -33.79 9.27 0.96
C SER A 372 -33.88 7.83 1.47
N CYS A 373 -34.50 6.95 0.69
CA CYS A 373 -34.59 5.54 1.03
C CYS A 373 -34.73 4.66 -0.22
N ARG A 374 -34.32 3.39 -0.08
CA ARG A 374 -34.54 2.32 -1.05
C ARG A 374 -35.18 1.14 -0.32
N PHE A 375 -36.36 0.72 -0.76
CA PHE A 375 -37.06 -0.43 -0.21
C PHE A 375 -37.66 -1.29 -1.33
N PRO A 376 -37.97 -2.58 -1.06
CA PRO A 376 -38.70 -3.43 -2.00
C PRO A 376 -40.02 -2.79 -2.48
N GLY A 377 -40.50 -3.23 -3.65
CA GLY A 377 -41.72 -2.68 -4.27
C GLY A 377 -41.49 -1.36 -5.00
N ASP A 378 -40.29 -1.17 -5.57
CA ASP A 378 -39.85 0.02 -6.33
C ASP A 378 -39.96 1.34 -5.53
N VAL A 379 -39.79 1.26 -4.20
CA VAL A 379 -39.77 2.44 -3.33
C VAL A 379 -38.40 3.11 -3.43
N ARG A 380 -38.36 4.27 -4.09
CA ARG A 380 -37.13 5.05 -4.30
C ARG A 380 -37.09 6.37 -3.54
N SER A 381 -38.16 6.72 -2.84
CA SER A 381 -38.24 7.95 -2.06
C SER A 381 -39.13 7.77 -0.82
N PRO A 382 -38.99 8.64 0.19
CA PRO A 382 -39.91 8.68 1.32
C PRO A 382 -41.36 8.90 0.90
N GLY A 383 -41.59 9.59 -0.22
CA GLY A 383 -42.92 9.76 -0.81
C GLY A 383 -43.51 8.45 -1.31
N ASP A 384 -42.71 7.62 -1.99
CA ASP A 384 -43.13 6.30 -2.46
C ASP A 384 -43.41 5.36 -1.29
N LEU A 385 -42.56 5.39 -0.25
CA LEU A 385 -42.76 4.64 0.98
C LEU A 385 -44.09 5.02 1.63
N TRP A 386 -44.38 6.32 1.71
CA TRP A 386 -45.63 6.81 2.26
C TRP A 386 -46.84 6.33 1.46
N GLN A 387 -46.76 6.32 0.13
CA GLN A 387 -47.85 5.79 -0.71
C GLN A 387 -48.03 4.28 -0.49
N LEU A 388 -46.95 3.50 -0.45
CA LEU A 388 -47.00 2.06 -0.21
C LEU A 388 -47.69 1.75 1.14
N LEU A 389 -47.30 2.45 2.20
CA LEU A 389 -47.90 2.30 3.53
C LEU A 389 -49.38 2.71 3.54
N LYS A 390 -49.72 3.82 2.87
CA LYS A 390 -51.09 4.34 2.82
C LYS A 390 -52.02 3.43 2.04
N THR A 391 -51.55 2.81 0.97
CA THR A 391 -52.34 1.87 0.15
C THR A 391 -52.37 0.46 0.75
N GLY A 392 -51.53 0.17 1.74
CA GLY A 392 -51.38 -1.18 2.30
C GLY A 392 -50.78 -2.16 1.30
N GLY A 393 -49.88 -1.68 0.44
CA GLY A 393 -49.25 -2.50 -0.60
C GLY A 393 -48.29 -3.54 -0.02
N ASP A 394 -48.24 -4.70 -0.66
CA ASP A 394 -47.28 -5.76 -0.38
C ASP A 394 -46.08 -5.60 -1.32
N ALA A 395 -44.88 -5.56 -0.74
CA ALA A 395 -43.61 -5.38 -1.46
C ALA A 395 -42.83 -6.69 -1.60
N ILE A 396 -43.41 -7.82 -1.20
CA ILE A 396 -42.86 -9.15 -1.42
C ILE A 396 -43.09 -9.56 -2.87
N THR A 397 -42.01 -9.91 -3.56
CA THR A 397 -42.02 -10.33 -4.96
C THR A 397 -41.42 -11.71 -5.10
N PRO A 398 -41.64 -12.39 -6.24
CA PRO A 398 -40.81 -13.52 -6.62
C PRO A 398 -39.31 -13.15 -6.63
N PHE A 399 -38.45 -14.15 -6.46
CA PHE A 399 -37.00 -13.97 -6.53
C PHE A 399 -36.57 -13.38 -7.89
N PRO A 400 -35.56 -12.51 -7.93
CA PRO A 400 -35.10 -11.91 -9.18
C PRO A 400 -34.52 -12.97 -10.14
N GLU A 401 -34.86 -12.87 -11.42
CA GLU A 401 -34.38 -13.77 -12.48
C GLU A 401 -33.02 -13.36 -13.06
N ASP A 402 -32.56 -12.14 -12.75
CA ASP A 402 -31.38 -11.50 -13.32
C ASP A 402 -30.11 -11.65 -12.44
N ARG A 403 -30.19 -12.41 -11.34
CA ARG A 403 -29.07 -12.63 -10.39
C ARG A 403 -28.27 -13.90 -10.67
N GLY A 404 -28.61 -14.63 -11.74
CA GLY A 404 -27.91 -15.86 -12.15
C GLY A 404 -28.19 -17.08 -11.25
N TRP A 405 -29.26 -17.04 -10.46
CA TRP A 405 -29.64 -18.10 -9.54
C TRP A 405 -30.41 -19.23 -10.25
N ASP A 406 -30.14 -20.49 -9.88
CA ASP A 406 -30.98 -21.63 -10.28
C ASP A 406 -32.21 -21.70 -9.36
N LEU A 407 -33.23 -20.92 -9.71
CA LEU A 407 -34.46 -20.78 -8.92
C LEU A 407 -35.22 -22.11 -8.76
N ASP A 408 -35.04 -23.05 -9.68
CA ASP A 408 -35.69 -24.36 -9.62
C ASP A 408 -34.97 -25.33 -8.69
N ALA A 409 -33.65 -25.34 -8.68
CA ALA A 409 -32.88 -26.12 -7.72
C ALA A 409 -32.97 -25.54 -6.29
N LEU A 410 -33.14 -24.22 -6.16
CA LEU A 410 -33.26 -23.53 -4.89
C LEU A 410 -34.57 -23.87 -4.15
N HIS A 411 -35.68 -24.09 -4.84
CA HIS A 411 -36.96 -24.28 -4.17
C HIS A 411 -37.19 -25.75 -3.74
N ALA A 412 -37.13 -26.01 -2.43
CA ALA A 412 -37.37 -27.32 -1.85
C ALA A 412 -38.28 -27.22 -0.59
N PRO A 413 -39.60 -27.04 -0.76
CA PRO A 413 -40.52 -26.90 0.36
C PRO A 413 -40.52 -28.19 1.22
N GLY A 414 -40.24 -28.05 2.52
CA GLY A 414 -40.21 -29.17 3.47
C GLY A 414 -38.89 -29.97 3.49
N SER A 415 -37.83 -29.48 2.85
CA SER A 415 -36.49 -30.06 2.94
C SER A 415 -35.61 -29.29 3.91
N ASP A 416 -34.88 -30.00 4.79
CA ASP A 416 -33.82 -29.43 5.63
C ASP A 416 -32.45 -29.40 4.92
N ARG A 417 -32.43 -29.57 3.59
CA ARG A 417 -31.20 -29.60 2.80
C ARG A 417 -30.57 -28.20 2.77
N THR A 418 -29.32 -28.09 3.23
CA THR A 418 -28.50 -26.88 3.13
C THR A 418 -28.44 -26.37 1.69
N GLY A 419 -28.59 -25.06 1.50
CA GLY A 419 -28.58 -24.42 0.17
C GLY A 419 -29.92 -24.47 -0.58
N THR A 420 -31.04 -24.70 0.12
CA THR A 420 -32.38 -24.62 -0.45
C THR A 420 -33.29 -23.67 0.33
N SER A 421 -34.35 -23.19 -0.31
CA SER A 421 -35.37 -22.29 0.23
C SER A 421 -36.74 -22.97 0.19
N TYR A 422 -37.52 -22.80 1.25
CA TYR A 422 -38.91 -23.25 1.31
C TYR A 422 -39.89 -22.30 0.58
N THR A 423 -39.46 -21.07 0.25
CA THR A 423 -40.24 -20.05 -0.46
C THR A 423 -39.55 -19.66 -1.78
N ARG A 424 -40.30 -19.03 -2.69
CA ARG A 424 -39.79 -18.39 -3.93
C ARG A 424 -39.95 -16.87 -3.91
N GLU A 425 -40.32 -16.31 -2.78
CA GLU A 425 -40.70 -14.91 -2.64
C GLU A 425 -39.93 -14.24 -1.50
N GLY A 426 -39.60 -12.96 -1.67
CA GLY A 426 -38.87 -12.14 -0.70
C GLY A 426 -38.91 -10.65 -1.07
N GLY A 427 -38.34 -9.81 -0.21
CA GLY A 427 -38.18 -8.38 -0.50
C GLY A 427 -36.84 -8.12 -1.18
N PHE A 428 -36.87 -7.62 -2.41
CA PHE A 428 -35.66 -7.34 -3.20
C PHE A 428 -35.68 -5.91 -3.74
N LEU A 429 -34.49 -5.33 -3.89
CA LEU A 429 -34.28 -4.15 -4.72
C LEU A 429 -34.06 -4.63 -6.17
N SER A 430 -34.95 -4.21 -7.07
CA SER A 430 -34.94 -4.56 -8.49
C SER A 430 -33.65 -4.05 -9.17
N ASP A 431 -33.24 -2.84 -8.81
CA ASP A 431 -32.11 -2.06 -9.33
C ASP A 431 -30.84 -2.18 -8.49
N ALA A 432 -30.71 -3.21 -7.63
CA ALA A 432 -29.54 -3.36 -6.73
C ALA A 432 -28.17 -3.39 -7.46
N ALA A 433 -28.15 -3.78 -8.73
CA ALA A 433 -26.94 -3.85 -9.54
C ALA A 433 -26.61 -2.52 -10.26
N ASP A 434 -27.60 -1.63 -10.40
CA ASP A 434 -27.46 -0.37 -11.12
C ASP A 434 -26.65 0.63 -10.29
N PHE A 435 -25.75 1.37 -10.93
CA PHE A 435 -24.96 2.42 -10.28
C PHE A 435 -24.31 3.35 -11.31
N ASP A 436 -24.48 4.66 -11.16
CA ASP A 436 -23.77 5.65 -11.99
C ASP A 436 -22.34 5.91 -11.46
N ALA A 437 -21.44 4.98 -11.75
CA ALA A 437 -20.05 5.06 -11.30
C ALA A 437 -19.33 6.34 -11.79
N GLY A 438 -19.60 6.76 -13.02
CA GLY A 438 -18.96 7.92 -13.64
C GLY A 438 -19.31 9.22 -12.92
N PHE A 439 -20.56 9.37 -12.49
CA PHE A 439 -21.03 10.52 -11.71
C PHE A 439 -20.24 10.70 -10.40
N PHE A 440 -19.94 9.61 -9.70
CA PHE A 440 -19.17 9.62 -8.45
C PHE A 440 -17.64 9.58 -8.66
N GLY A 441 -17.16 9.63 -9.91
CA GLY A 441 -15.73 9.53 -10.21
C GLY A 441 -15.14 8.15 -9.89
N ILE A 442 -15.95 7.10 -9.97
CA ILE A 442 -15.58 5.71 -9.72
C ILE A 442 -15.39 5.00 -11.05
N SER A 443 -14.28 4.26 -11.19
CA SER A 443 -14.01 3.52 -12.42
C SER A 443 -14.98 2.33 -12.58
N PRO A 444 -15.31 1.90 -13.82
CA PRO A 444 -16.15 0.72 -14.02
C PRO A 444 -15.61 -0.55 -13.35
N ARG A 445 -14.27 -0.70 -13.26
CA ARG A 445 -13.62 -1.84 -12.60
C ARG A 445 -13.81 -1.80 -11.08
N GLU A 446 -13.67 -0.63 -10.48
CA GLU A 446 -13.92 -0.45 -9.05
C GLU A 446 -15.40 -0.68 -8.74
N ALA A 447 -16.30 -0.12 -9.54
CA ALA A 447 -17.74 -0.28 -9.37
C ALA A 447 -18.14 -1.76 -9.33
N LEU A 448 -17.60 -2.61 -10.22
CA LEU A 448 -17.87 -4.05 -10.21
C LEU A 448 -17.43 -4.75 -8.91
N ALA A 449 -16.35 -4.29 -8.29
CA ALA A 449 -15.82 -4.85 -7.04
C ALA A 449 -16.46 -4.25 -5.78
N MET A 450 -17.27 -3.20 -5.91
CA MET A 450 -17.93 -2.53 -4.77
C MET A 450 -19.19 -3.28 -4.34
N ASP A 451 -19.34 -3.47 -3.03
CA ASP A 451 -20.61 -3.93 -2.45
C ASP A 451 -21.75 -2.97 -2.86
N PRO A 452 -22.87 -3.47 -3.40
CA PRO A 452 -24.06 -2.69 -3.70
C PRO A 452 -24.52 -1.75 -2.57
N GLN A 453 -24.30 -2.12 -1.30
CA GLN A 453 -24.60 -1.27 -0.15
C GLN A 453 -23.81 0.05 -0.20
N GLN A 454 -22.54 0.03 -0.63
CA GLN A 454 -21.75 1.27 -0.77
C GLN A 454 -22.26 2.14 -1.92
N ARG A 455 -22.70 1.52 -3.01
CA ARG A 455 -23.24 2.20 -4.19
C ARG A 455 -24.56 2.92 -3.84
N LEU A 456 -25.47 2.20 -3.21
CA LEU A 456 -26.76 2.72 -2.75
C LEU A 456 -26.58 3.82 -1.69
N LEU A 457 -25.61 3.69 -0.78
CA LEU A 457 -25.34 4.74 0.20
C LEU A 457 -24.89 6.05 -0.45
N LEU A 458 -24.06 5.99 -1.51
CA LEU A 458 -23.63 7.18 -2.24
C LEU A 458 -24.80 7.90 -2.90
N GLU A 459 -25.64 7.16 -3.62
CA GLU A 459 -26.83 7.71 -4.29
C GLU A 459 -27.83 8.29 -3.30
N THR A 460 -28.17 7.53 -2.25
CA THR A 460 -29.15 7.96 -1.25
C THR A 460 -28.65 9.13 -0.41
N SER A 461 -27.34 9.23 -0.14
CA SER A 461 -26.75 10.39 0.54
C SER A 461 -26.86 11.65 -0.33
N TRP A 462 -26.61 11.52 -1.63
CA TRP A 462 -26.77 12.63 -2.59
C TRP A 462 -28.22 13.11 -2.64
N GLU A 463 -29.15 12.18 -2.82
CA GLU A 463 -30.59 12.48 -2.90
C GLU A 463 -31.15 13.05 -1.60
N ALA A 464 -30.66 12.61 -0.44
CA ALA A 464 -31.09 13.15 0.85
C ALA A 464 -30.73 14.65 0.97
N LEU A 465 -29.57 15.05 0.43
CA LEU A 465 -29.15 16.45 0.37
C LEU A 465 -29.98 17.26 -0.63
N GLU A 466 -30.24 16.72 -1.82
CA GLU A 466 -31.13 17.35 -2.79
C GLU A 466 -32.56 17.52 -2.25
N GLY A 467 -33.07 16.50 -1.55
CA GLY A 467 -34.35 16.53 -0.86
C GLY A 467 -34.43 17.58 0.25
N ALA A 468 -33.29 17.91 0.87
CA ALA A 468 -33.16 19.02 1.83
C ALA A 468 -33.03 20.40 1.15
N GLY A 469 -32.91 20.45 -0.19
CA GLY A 469 -32.59 21.67 -0.92
C GLY A 469 -31.15 22.15 -0.71
N ILE A 470 -30.25 21.26 -0.29
CA ILE A 470 -28.83 21.55 -0.08
C ILE A 470 -28.08 21.13 -1.34
N ASP A 471 -27.32 22.06 -1.93
CA ASP A 471 -26.38 21.72 -3.01
C ASP A 471 -25.27 20.82 -2.45
N PRO A 472 -25.17 19.54 -2.87
CA PRO A 472 -24.17 18.61 -2.33
C PRO A 472 -22.73 19.09 -2.56
N THR A 473 -22.49 19.87 -3.62
CA THR A 473 -21.15 20.39 -3.95
C THR A 473 -20.72 21.54 -3.03
N ALA A 474 -21.68 22.22 -2.38
CA ALA A 474 -21.41 23.28 -1.42
C ALA A 474 -20.90 22.76 -0.07
N LEU A 475 -20.97 21.46 0.18
CA LEU A 475 -20.45 20.83 1.41
C LEU A 475 -18.94 20.60 1.38
N ARG A 476 -18.28 20.81 0.23
CA ARG A 476 -16.83 20.65 0.09
C ARG A 476 -16.07 21.59 1.04
N GLY A 477 -15.14 21.03 1.81
CA GLY A 477 -14.32 21.75 2.79
C GLY A 477 -15.07 22.12 4.09
N THR A 478 -16.31 21.65 4.27
CA THR A 478 -17.05 21.90 5.51
C THR A 478 -16.70 20.88 6.58
N ARG A 479 -16.92 21.25 7.86
CA ARG A 479 -16.79 20.34 9.01
C ARG A 479 -18.04 19.47 9.23
N ALA A 480 -18.87 19.25 8.20
CA ALA A 480 -19.98 18.32 8.29
C ALA A 480 -19.46 16.92 8.65
N ALA A 481 -20.27 16.10 9.30
CA ALA A 481 -19.87 14.76 9.72
C ALA A 481 -20.74 13.73 9.03
N VAL A 482 -20.17 12.55 8.76
CA VAL A 482 -20.86 11.41 8.17
C VAL A 482 -20.89 10.28 9.18
N PHE A 483 -22.09 9.93 9.64
CA PHE A 483 -22.32 8.77 10.51
C PHE A 483 -23.13 7.74 9.75
N THR A 484 -22.62 6.51 9.67
CA THR A 484 -23.25 5.43 8.89
C THR A 484 -23.42 4.19 9.75
N GLY A 485 -24.65 3.67 9.80
CA GLY A 485 -24.94 2.34 10.31
C GLY A 485 -24.82 1.30 9.21
N THR A 486 -24.13 0.18 9.46
CA THR A 486 -24.08 -0.94 8.51
C THR A 486 -24.09 -2.26 9.26
N ASN A 487 -24.58 -3.32 8.62
CA ASN A 487 -24.38 -4.68 9.07
C ASN A 487 -24.28 -5.60 7.85
N GLY A 488 -23.53 -6.70 7.98
CA GLY A 488 -23.41 -7.68 6.90
C GLY A 488 -22.57 -7.18 5.71
N GLY A 489 -21.57 -7.98 5.34
CA GLY A 489 -20.73 -7.77 4.17
C GLY A 489 -20.29 -9.12 3.65
N ASP A 490 -21.14 -9.71 2.81
CA ASP A 490 -20.92 -11.05 2.25
C ASP A 490 -20.66 -11.00 0.74
N TYR A 491 -20.73 -9.83 0.09
CA TYR A 491 -20.50 -9.66 -1.35
C TYR A 491 -19.16 -10.25 -1.81
N LEU A 492 -18.09 -10.06 -1.04
CA LEU A 492 -16.77 -10.65 -1.31
C LEU A 492 -16.72 -12.17 -1.02
N ALA A 493 -17.48 -12.63 -0.01
CA ALA A 493 -17.51 -14.03 0.40
C ALA A 493 -18.44 -14.91 -0.45
N MET A 494 -19.41 -14.30 -1.14
CA MET A 494 -20.34 -14.97 -2.06
C MET A 494 -19.70 -15.39 -3.39
N GLY A 495 -18.39 -15.17 -3.58
CA GLY A 495 -17.64 -15.74 -4.69
C GLY A 495 -18.02 -15.18 -6.06
N HIS A 496 -18.43 -13.90 -6.12
CA HIS A 496 -18.48 -13.23 -7.42
C HIS A 496 -17.10 -13.26 -8.06
N ASP A 497 -17.02 -13.68 -9.33
CA ASP A 497 -15.82 -13.58 -10.16
C ASP A 497 -15.48 -12.09 -10.34
N VAL A 498 -14.87 -11.49 -9.33
CA VAL A 498 -14.22 -10.19 -9.45
C VAL A 498 -13.09 -10.42 -10.45
N PRO A 499 -13.10 -9.75 -11.61
CA PRO A 499 -12.03 -9.91 -12.59
C PRO A 499 -10.68 -9.71 -11.91
N GLU A 500 -9.65 -10.47 -12.29
CA GLU A 500 -8.31 -10.40 -11.68
C GLU A 500 -7.77 -8.96 -11.62
N GLU A 501 -8.12 -8.16 -12.64
CA GLU A 501 -7.80 -6.73 -12.76
C GLU A 501 -8.52 -5.80 -11.74
N ALA A 502 -9.58 -6.28 -11.08
CA ALA A 502 -10.39 -5.54 -10.13
C ALA A 502 -10.16 -5.98 -8.66
N VAL A 503 -9.34 -7.02 -8.43
CA VAL A 503 -9.01 -7.55 -7.10
C VAL A 503 -8.41 -6.46 -6.18
N GLY A 504 -7.65 -5.53 -6.74
CA GLY A 504 -7.08 -4.40 -5.99
C GLY A 504 -8.14 -3.48 -5.33
N TYR A 505 -9.37 -3.44 -5.88
CA TYR A 505 -10.47 -2.65 -5.35
C TYR A 505 -11.34 -3.41 -4.35
N ALA A 506 -11.18 -4.73 -4.25
CA ALA A 506 -12.02 -5.60 -3.42
C ALA A 506 -11.98 -5.20 -1.94
N ALA A 507 -10.80 -4.85 -1.41
CA ALA A 507 -10.67 -4.41 -0.03
C ALA A 507 -11.46 -3.11 0.24
N THR A 508 -11.26 -2.08 -0.58
CA THR A 508 -11.96 -0.78 -0.41
C THR A 508 -13.43 -0.82 -0.80
N GLY A 509 -13.84 -1.78 -1.63
CA GLY A 509 -15.21 -1.94 -2.09
C GLY A 509 -16.11 -2.67 -1.10
N ASN A 510 -15.56 -3.38 -0.11
CA ASN A 510 -16.33 -4.30 0.75
C ASN A 510 -16.14 -4.09 2.26
N ILE A 511 -15.13 -3.33 2.69
CA ILE A 511 -14.93 -3.08 4.12
C ILE A 511 -15.94 -2.02 4.61
N GLY A 512 -16.71 -2.35 5.65
CA GLY A 512 -17.75 -1.46 6.21
C GLY A 512 -17.21 -0.11 6.70
N SER A 513 -15.98 -0.04 7.23
CA SER A 513 -15.37 1.23 7.66
C SER A 513 -15.17 2.24 6.51
N VAL A 514 -15.23 1.79 5.24
CA VAL A 514 -15.07 2.65 4.07
C VAL A 514 -16.37 3.37 3.69
N LEU A 515 -17.55 2.90 4.12
CA LEU A 515 -18.85 3.48 3.77
C LEU A 515 -18.94 4.99 4.07
N SER A 516 -18.74 5.37 5.33
CA SER A 516 -18.79 6.77 5.77
C SER A 516 -17.68 7.61 5.11
N GLY A 517 -16.47 7.06 5.01
CA GLY A 517 -15.34 7.71 4.35
C GLY A 517 -15.57 7.96 2.86
N ARG A 518 -16.26 7.07 2.16
CA ARG A 518 -16.55 7.20 0.72
C ARG A 518 -17.57 8.30 0.45
N VAL A 519 -18.60 8.41 1.28
CA VAL A 519 -19.55 9.55 1.24
C VAL A 519 -18.81 10.86 1.54
N SER A 520 -17.98 10.87 2.59
CA SER A 520 -17.17 12.04 2.94
C SER A 520 -16.27 12.48 1.79
N TYR A 521 -15.61 11.51 1.13
CA TYR A 521 -14.73 11.76 0.00
C TYR A 521 -15.49 12.28 -1.23
N ALA A 522 -16.61 11.66 -1.61
CA ALA A 522 -17.41 12.06 -2.76
C ALA A 522 -17.97 13.49 -2.62
N LEU A 523 -18.39 13.86 -1.41
CA LEU A 523 -18.92 15.18 -1.07
C LEU A 523 -17.83 16.19 -0.68
N GLY A 524 -16.58 15.75 -0.52
CA GLY A 524 -15.44 16.55 -0.05
C GLY A 524 -15.62 17.14 1.36
N ILE A 525 -16.29 16.40 2.24
CA ILE A 525 -16.53 16.77 3.63
C ILE A 525 -15.29 16.44 4.48
N GLU A 526 -14.94 17.34 5.41
CA GLU A 526 -13.70 17.25 6.22
C GLU A 526 -13.96 17.00 7.72
N GLY A 527 -15.21 16.84 8.15
CA GLY A 527 -15.51 16.44 9.53
C GLY A 527 -15.44 14.91 9.75
N PRO A 528 -15.81 14.44 10.95
CA PRO A 528 -15.73 13.02 11.30
C PRO A 528 -16.52 12.12 10.34
N ALA A 529 -15.90 11.01 9.91
CA ALA A 529 -16.54 9.93 9.18
C ALA A 529 -16.50 8.65 10.04
N VAL A 530 -17.66 8.18 10.49
CA VAL A 530 -17.79 7.06 11.43
C VAL A 530 -18.77 6.04 10.89
N THR A 531 -18.33 4.79 10.78
CA THR A 531 -19.22 3.65 10.53
C THR A 531 -19.42 2.85 11.82
N VAL A 532 -20.67 2.49 12.13
CA VAL A 532 -21.07 1.69 13.29
C VAL A 532 -21.75 0.42 12.83
N ASP A 533 -21.38 -0.71 13.44
CA ASP A 533 -22.04 -2.01 13.26
C ASP A 533 -22.51 -2.54 14.61
N THR A 534 -23.82 -2.51 14.82
CA THR A 534 -24.54 -3.15 15.92
C THR A 534 -25.56 -4.17 15.39
N ALA A 535 -25.26 -4.82 14.26
CA ALA A 535 -26.19 -5.69 13.56
C ALA A 535 -27.53 -4.99 13.24
N CYS A 536 -28.66 -5.59 13.58
CA CYS A 536 -30.00 -5.09 13.23
C CYS A 536 -30.33 -3.70 13.80
N SER A 537 -29.63 -3.22 14.83
CA SER A 537 -29.86 -1.89 15.40
C SER A 537 -28.95 -0.79 14.84
N SER A 538 -28.14 -1.07 13.81
CA SER A 538 -27.12 -0.13 13.33
C SER A 538 -27.66 1.18 12.79
N SER A 539 -28.93 1.23 12.37
CA SER A 539 -29.58 2.44 11.88
C SER A 539 -30.11 3.37 12.98
N LEU A 540 -30.10 2.93 14.25
CA LEU A 540 -30.48 3.73 15.43
C LEU A 540 -29.25 4.44 15.99
#